data_AF-A0A133KD28-F1
#
_entry.id   AF-A0A133KD28-F1
#
_cell.length_a   1.000
_cell.length_b   1.000
_cell.length_c   1.000
_cell.angle_alpha   90.00
_cell.angle_beta   90.00
_cell.angle_gamma   90.00
#
_symmetry.space_group_name_H-M   'P 1'
#
loop_
_entity.id
_entity.type
_entity.pdbx_description
1 polymer ?
#
loop_
_entity_poly.entity_id
_entity_poly.type
_entity_poly.pdbx_seq_one_letter_code
_entity_poly.pdbx_strand_id
1 'polypeptide(L)'
;MIMISTYELNKAKQAQRYRNRQSNGFGKNFEKFVAMACDFYREKGIADISKVDEPFRVIRLLRNGRFEGRFTRKANPDFECKYTSKDRILQSVITKRQAEVLDRKYRLGGLVGVCCGIGDRYFFVPWEVWANMEAIWSKKSVSADDLREYEVPFRQGILFLVNIGGDYDTSND
;
A
#
# COMPACT_ATOMS: atom_id res chain seq x y z
N MET A 1 11.96 -40.69 14.74
CA MET A 1 12.49 -39.35 14.42
C MET A 1 12.40 -39.16 12.91
N ILE A 2 11.42 -38.39 12.43
CA ILE A 2 11.17 -38.24 10.99
C ILE A 2 12.24 -37.29 10.43
N MET A 3 13.25 -37.85 9.79
CA MET A 3 14.25 -37.12 9.01
C MET A 3 13.55 -36.55 7.77
N ILE A 4 13.12 -35.28 7.82
CA ILE A 4 12.72 -34.57 6.61
C ILE A 4 13.96 -34.50 5.71
N SER A 5 13.90 -35.19 4.56
CA SER A 5 14.98 -35.21 3.58
C SER A 5 15.37 -33.78 3.19
N THR A 6 16.68 -33.53 3.12
CA THR A 6 17.26 -32.25 2.68
C THR A 6 16.73 -31.80 1.31
N TYR A 7 16.28 -32.75 0.47
CA TYR A 7 15.61 -32.51 -0.80
C TYR A 7 14.27 -31.77 -0.63
N GLU A 8 13.39 -32.25 0.25
CA GLU A 8 12.07 -31.64 0.49
C GLU A 8 12.20 -30.24 1.11
N LEU A 9 13.16 -30.05 2.02
CA LEU A 9 13.49 -28.73 2.58
C LEU A 9 13.95 -27.74 1.50
N ASN A 10 14.78 -28.18 0.55
CA ASN A 10 15.28 -27.34 -0.53
C ASN A 10 14.17 -27.00 -1.54
N LYS A 11 13.30 -27.96 -1.87
CA LYS A 11 12.13 -27.76 -2.73
C LYS A 11 11.14 -26.76 -2.12
N ALA A 12 10.83 -26.88 -0.83
CA ALA A 12 9.99 -25.94 -0.11
C ALA A 12 10.59 -24.52 -0.07
N LYS A 13 11.90 -24.40 0.16
CA LYS A 13 12.62 -23.11 0.12
C LYS A 13 12.59 -22.48 -1.28
N GLN A 14 12.76 -23.26 -2.34
CA GLN A 14 12.69 -22.77 -3.72
C GLN A 14 11.27 -22.29 -4.08
N ALA A 15 10.24 -23.06 -3.73
CA ALA A 15 8.85 -22.66 -3.91
C ALA A 15 8.53 -21.37 -3.13
N GLN A 16 9.03 -21.23 -1.89
CA GLN A 16 8.88 -20.00 -1.12
C GLN A 16 9.56 -18.80 -1.79
N ARG A 17 10.79 -18.97 -2.29
CA ARG A 17 11.51 -17.91 -3.02
C ARG A 17 10.77 -17.47 -4.28
N TYR A 18 10.20 -18.42 -5.03
CA TYR A 18 9.39 -18.15 -6.21
C TYR A 18 8.11 -17.37 -5.86
N ARG A 19 7.37 -17.79 -4.82
CA ARG A 19 6.20 -17.07 -4.31
C ARG A 19 6.54 -15.64 -3.86
N ASN A 20 7.64 -15.46 -3.14
CA ASN A 20 8.09 -14.14 -2.71
C ASN A 20 8.45 -13.24 -3.91
N ARG A 21 9.11 -13.78 -4.95
CA ARG A 21 9.41 -13.03 -6.17
C ARG A 21 8.15 -12.58 -6.91
N GLN A 22 7.16 -13.47 -7.04
CA GLN A 22 5.88 -13.11 -7.64
C GLN A 22 5.16 -12.04 -6.83
N SER A 23 5.03 -12.23 -5.51
CA SER A 23 4.41 -11.25 -4.62
C SER A 23 5.10 -9.88 -4.69
N ASN A 24 6.44 -9.85 -4.73
CA ASN A 24 7.21 -8.62 -4.93
C ASN A 24 6.94 -7.98 -6.29
N GLY A 25 6.76 -8.78 -7.35
CA GLY A 25 6.39 -8.29 -8.67
C GLY A 25 5.01 -7.62 -8.67
N PHE A 26 4.02 -8.27 -8.05
CA PHE A 26 2.69 -7.70 -7.89
C PHE A 26 2.69 -6.43 -7.03
N GLY A 27 3.41 -6.42 -5.91
CA GLY A 27 3.56 -5.22 -5.07
C GLY A 27 4.18 -4.05 -5.82
N LYS A 28 5.21 -4.30 -6.65
CA LYS A 28 5.80 -3.27 -7.52
C LYS A 28 4.82 -2.76 -8.57
N ASN A 29 4.01 -3.64 -9.16
CA ASN A 29 2.99 -3.22 -10.12
C ASN A 29 1.90 -2.40 -9.44
N PHE A 30 1.46 -2.80 -8.25
CA PHE A 30 0.51 -2.04 -7.44
C PHE A 30 1.02 -0.62 -7.16
N GLU A 31 2.26 -0.45 -6.71
CA GLU A 31 2.85 0.88 -6.49
C GLU A 31 2.89 1.73 -7.77
N LYS A 32 3.22 1.12 -8.92
CA LYS A 32 3.17 1.81 -10.22
C LYS A 32 1.75 2.24 -10.57
N PHE A 33 0.76 1.41 -10.32
CA PHE A 33 -0.64 1.71 -10.62
C PHE A 33 -1.20 2.84 -9.74
N VAL A 34 -0.76 2.93 -8.48
CA VAL A 34 -1.07 4.08 -7.63
C VAL A 34 -0.38 5.34 -8.17
N ALA A 35 0.89 5.25 -8.59
CA ALA A 35 1.60 6.40 -9.17
C ALA A 35 0.92 6.90 -10.46
N MET A 36 0.47 6.00 -11.33
CA MET A 36 -0.29 6.36 -12.53
C MET A 36 -1.60 7.11 -12.19
N ALA A 37 -2.29 6.72 -11.12
CA ALA A 37 -3.46 7.45 -10.65
C ALA A 37 -3.11 8.86 -10.15
N CYS A 38 -2.00 9.02 -9.43
CA CYS A 38 -1.52 10.35 -9.03
C CYS A 38 -1.18 11.23 -10.23
N ASP A 39 -0.57 10.68 -11.27
CA ASP A 39 -0.28 11.41 -12.51
C ASP A 39 -1.58 11.82 -13.23
N PHE A 40 -2.55 10.92 -13.33
CA PHE A 40 -3.88 11.21 -13.85
C PHE A 40 -4.57 12.35 -13.08
N TYR A 41 -4.53 12.33 -11.74
CA TYR A 41 -5.12 13.41 -10.94
C TYR A 41 -4.44 14.75 -11.18
N ARG A 42 -3.12 14.77 -11.36
CA ARG A 42 -2.37 15.99 -11.67
C ARG A 42 -2.75 16.54 -13.05
N GLU A 43 -2.82 15.67 -14.05
CA GLU A 43 -3.18 16.02 -15.43
C GLU A 43 -4.62 16.56 -15.53
N LYS A 44 -5.54 16.03 -14.73
CA LYS A 44 -6.95 16.47 -14.69
C LYS A 44 -7.20 17.65 -13.74
N GLY A 45 -6.17 18.16 -13.06
CA GLY A 45 -6.32 19.25 -12.09
C GLY A 45 -7.11 18.87 -10.84
N ILE A 46 -7.18 17.58 -10.51
CA ILE A 46 -7.93 17.02 -9.37
C ILE A 46 -7.13 17.16 -8.07
N ALA A 47 -5.89 16.66 -8.07
CA ALA A 47 -5.02 16.66 -6.90
C ALA A 47 -3.56 16.50 -7.33
N ASP A 48 -2.63 17.15 -6.62
CA ASP A 48 -1.20 16.90 -6.75
C ASP A 48 -0.72 16.07 -5.55
N ILE A 49 -0.63 14.76 -5.77
CA ILE A 49 -0.23 13.79 -4.76
C ILE A 49 1.14 13.24 -5.11
N SER A 50 2.09 13.43 -4.21
CA SER A 50 3.48 12.99 -4.41
C SER A 50 3.93 12.06 -3.29
N LYS A 51 4.75 11.06 -3.65
CA LYS A 51 5.39 10.19 -2.66
C LYS A 51 6.37 10.99 -1.82
N VAL A 52 6.30 10.82 -0.50
CA VAL A 52 7.31 11.36 0.41
C VAL A 52 8.45 10.36 0.51
N ASP A 53 9.63 10.71 -0.02
CA ASP A 53 10.83 9.89 0.15
C ASP A 53 11.35 9.96 1.60
N GLU A 54 11.97 8.88 2.08
CA GLU A 54 12.61 8.92 3.39
C GLU A 54 13.78 9.91 3.40
N PRO A 55 13.77 10.91 4.30
CA PRO A 55 14.86 11.86 4.38
C PRO A 55 16.13 11.16 4.86
N PHE A 56 17.22 11.32 4.12
CA PHE A 56 18.52 10.77 4.44
C PHE A 56 19.58 11.85 4.57
N ARG A 57 20.68 11.50 5.25
CA ARG A 57 21.89 12.31 5.31
C ARG A 57 23.01 11.56 4.60
N VAL A 58 23.68 12.25 3.68
CA VAL A 58 24.91 11.77 3.06
C VAL A 58 26.05 11.84 4.08
N ILE A 59 26.73 10.72 4.29
CA ILE A 59 27.94 10.61 5.14
C ILE A 59 29.18 10.76 4.28
N ARG A 60 29.17 10.20 3.07
CA ARG A 60 30.32 10.20 2.15
C ARG A 60 29.88 10.14 0.69
N LEU A 61 30.48 10.94 -0.17
CA LEU A 61 30.31 10.85 -1.63
C LEU A 61 31.27 9.79 -2.22
N LEU A 62 30.79 9.02 -3.18
CA LEU A 62 31.54 8.01 -3.92
C LEU A 62 31.59 8.39 -5.41
N ARG A 63 32.38 7.66 -6.20
CA ARG A 63 32.46 7.90 -7.66
C ARG A 63 31.15 7.53 -8.37
N ASN A 64 30.88 8.23 -9.47
CA ASN A 64 29.74 8.00 -10.38
C ASN A 64 28.37 8.25 -9.72
N GLY A 65 28.22 9.36 -8.98
CA GLY A 65 26.93 9.76 -8.39
C GLY A 65 26.42 8.87 -7.27
N ARG A 66 27.26 7.96 -6.76
CA ARG A 66 26.93 7.10 -5.61
C ARG A 66 27.29 7.80 -4.31
N PHE A 67 26.61 7.46 -3.23
CA PHE A 67 26.92 7.95 -1.90
C PHE A 67 26.67 6.89 -0.83
N GLU A 68 27.30 7.08 0.31
CA GLU A 68 27.00 6.38 1.56
C GLU A 68 26.24 7.35 2.47
N GLY A 69 25.13 6.89 3.05
CA GLY A 69 24.28 7.73 3.87
C GLY A 69 23.49 6.94 4.89
N ARG A 70 22.78 7.67 5.76
CA ARG A 70 21.86 7.10 6.74
C ARG A 70 20.51 7.77 6.66
N PHE A 71 19.44 6.99 6.78
CA PHE A 71 18.09 7.54 6.96
C PHE A 71 18.03 8.31 8.28
N THR A 72 17.39 9.47 8.24
CA THR A 72 17.31 10.38 9.40
C THR A 72 15.94 10.31 10.06
N ARG A 73 14.89 10.13 9.26
CA ARG A 73 13.50 9.93 9.71
C ARG A 73 12.80 9.02 8.70
N LYS A 74 11.66 8.46 9.12
CA LYS A 74 10.75 7.80 8.17
C LYS A 74 9.94 8.87 7.45
N ALA A 75 9.53 8.56 6.22
CA ALA A 75 8.52 9.31 5.51
C ALA A 75 7.23 9.44 6.35
N ASN A 76 6.48 10.51 6.08
CA ASN A 76 5.24 10.84 6.78
C ASN A 76 4.12 11.02 5.74
N PRO A 77 3.71 9.95 5.03
CA PRO A 77 2.75 10.03 3.94
C PRO A 77 1.33 10.31 4.45
N ASP A 78 0.47 10.91 3.64
CA ASP A 78 -0.93 11.20 3.98
C ASP A 78 -1.83 9.95 3.92
N PHE A 79 -1.44 8.95 3.13
CA PHE A 79 -2.07 7.63 3.04
C PHE A 79 -1.01 6.53 2.92
N GLU A 80 -1.41 5.30 3.21
CA GLU A 80 -0.52 4.13 3.09
C GLU A 80 -0.94 3.23 1.93
N CYS A 81 0.05 2.71 1.20
CA CYS A 81 -0.13 1.80 0.08
C CYS A 81 0.27 0.38 0.48
N LYS A 82 -0.66 -0.58 0.42
CA LYS A 82 -0.41 -1.96 0.87
C LYS A 82 -1.01 -2.98 -0.10
N TYR A 83 -0.25 -4.03 -0.40
CA TYR A 83 -0.71 -5.08 -1.30
C TYR A 83 -0.53 -6.46 -0.68
N THR A 84 -1.47 -7.36 -0.96
CA THR A 84 -1.35 -8.78 -0.67
C THR A 84 -1.82 -9.61 -1.86
N SER A 85 -1.06 -10.65 -2.20
CA SER A 85 -1.49 -11.67 -3.16
C SER A 85 -2.29 -12.80 -2.49
N LYS A 86 -2.61 -12.66 -1.20
CA LYS A 86 -3.45 -13.60 -0.45
C LYS A 86 -4.91 -13.18 -0.55
N ASP A 87 -5.79 -14.05 -0.08
CA ASP A 87 -7.23 -13.84 0.07
C ASP A 87 -7.62 -12.75 1.09
N ARG A 88 -6.74 -12.47 2.06
CA ARG A 88 -6.96 -11.49 3.12
C ARG A 88 -5.77 -10.57 3.32
N ILE A 89 -6.06 -9.31 3.68
CA ILE A 89 -5.07 -8.36 4.18
C ILE A 89 -5.19 -8.24 5.70
N LEU A 90 -4.05 -8.20 6.39
CA LEU A 90 -3.98 -8.05 7.84
C LEU A 90 -3.99 -6.57 8.19
N GLN A 91 -4.69 -6.18 9.26
CA GLN A 91 -4.61 -4.81 9.79
C GLN A 91 -3.15 -4.41 10.12
N SER A 92 -2.34 -5.38 10.56
CA SER A 92 -0.93 -5.21 10.94
C SER A 92 0.05 -4.96 9.79
N VAL A 93 -0.40 -4.97 8.53
CA VAL A 93 0.43 -4.45 7.41
C VAL A 93 0.73 -2.97 7.56
N ILE A 94 -0.11 -2.25 8.31
CA ILE A 94 0.17 -0.93 8.85
C ILE A 94 0.91 -1.12 10.17
N THR A 95 2.17 -0.67 10.21
CA THR A 95 2.97 -0.75 11.44
C THR A 95 2.42 0.20 12.50
N LYS A 96 2.64 -0.09 13.79
CA LYS A 96 2.20 0.79 14.91
C LYS A 96 2.58 2.26 14.70
N ARG A 97 3.80 2.52 14.22
CA ARG A 97 4.27 3.88 13.94
C ARG A 97 3.54 4.55 12.77
N GLN A 98 3.21 3.80 11.72
CA GLN A 98 2.39 4.31 10.62
C GLN A 98 0.99 4.64 11.12
N ALA A 99 0.40 3.75 11.93
CA ALA A 99 -0.89 3.99 12.57
C ALA A 99 -0.85 5.28 13.40
N GLU A 100 0.12 5.48 14.30
CA GLU A 100 0.28 6.72 15.09
C GLU A 100 0.35 7.99 14.23
N VAL A 101 0.97 7.91 13.05
CA VAL A 101 1.07 9.01 12.11
C VAL A 101 -0.28 9.31 11.45
N LEU A 102 -0.94 8.28 10.89
CA LEU A 102 -2.24 8.40 10.23
C LEU A 102 -3.29 8.89 11.23
N ASP A 103 -3.26 8.36 12.44
CA ASP A 103 -4.18 8.71 13.52
C ASP A 103 -4.06 10.16 13.98
N ARG A 104 -2.82 10.68 14.04
CA ARG A 104 -2.59 12.11 14.29
C ARG A 104 -3.12 12.97 13.15
N LYS A 105 -2.90 12.60 11.89
CA LYS A 105 -3.38 13.36 10.72
C LYS A 105 -4.90 13.37 10.65
N TYR A 106 -5.52 12.21 10.88
CA TYR A 106 -6.98 12.07 10.94
C TYR A 106 -7.59 12.97 12.01
N ARG A 107 -7.02 12.96 13.23
CA ARG A 107 -7.46 13.85 14.34
C ARG A 107 -7.32 15.34 14.04
N LEU A 108 -6.45 15.72 13.11
CA LEU A 108 -6.27 17.11 12.66
C LEU A 108 -7.19 17.47 11.48
N GLY A 109 -8.11 16.59 11.08
CA GLY A 109 -9.03 16.80 9.96
C GLY A 109 -8.45 16.46 8.58
N GLY A 110 -7.32 15.77 8.53
CA GLY A 110 -6.74 15.32 7.27
C GLY A 110 -7.56 14.21 6.61
N LEU A 111 -7.55 14.18 5.28
CA LEU A 111 -8.04 13.05 4.51
C LEU A 111 -7.01 11.91 4.57
N VAL A 112 -7.32 10.86 5.33
CA VAL A 112 -6.38 9.79 5.64
C VAL A 112 -7.03 8.44 5.37
N GLY A 113 -6.27 7.54 4.75
CA GLY A 113 -6.75 6.19 4.48
C GLY A 113 -5.65 5.23 4.06
N VAL A 114 -6.07 4.02 3.71
CA VAL A 114 -5.22 2.96 3.21
C VAL A 114 -5.67 2.61 1.79
N CYS A 115 -4.81 2.88 0.82
CA CYS A 115 -4.95 2.37 -0.54
C CYS A 115 -4.41 0.94 -0.53
N CYS A 116 -5.26 -0.06 -0.76
CA CYS A 116 -4.82 -1.45 -0.73
C CYS A 116 -5.32 -2.31 -1.89
N GLY A 117 -4.52 -3.33 -2.23
CA GLY A 117 -4.90 -4.38 -3.17
C GLY A 117 -4.94 -5.76 -2.53
N ILE A 118 -5.97 -6.53 -2.86
CA ILE A 118 -6.15 -7.93 -2.45
C ILE A 118 -6.40 -8.74 -3.73
N GLY A 119 -5.39 -9.47 -4.20
CA GLY A 119 -5.46 -10.13 -5.51
C GLY A 119 -5.57 -9.10 -6.64
N ASP A 120 -6.66 -9.16 -7.39
CA ASP A 120 -7.00 -8.30 -8.53
C ASP A 120 -7.96 -7.15 -8.20
N ARG A 121 -8.36 -7.00 -6.93
CA ARG A 121 -9.28 -5.96 -6.47
C ARG A 121 -8.55 -4.89 -5.66
N TYR A 122 -9.01 -3.65 -5.80
CA TYR A 122 -8.37 -2.47 -5.23
C TYR A 122 -9.35 -1.63 -4.42
N PHE A 123 -8.87 -1.07 -3.31
CA PHE A 123 -9.70 -0.39 -2.32
C PHE A 123 -9.01 0.87 -1.82
N PHE A 124 -9.80 1.88 -1.46
CA PHE A 124 -9.36 2.98 -0.62
C PHE A 124 -10.21 3.00 0.65
N VAL A 125 -9.64 2.51 1.75
CA VAL A 125 -10.33 2.36 3.02
C VAL A 125 -10.03 3.59 3.89
N PRO A 126 -11.03 4.37 4.33
CA PRO A 126 -10.81 5.48 5.25
C PRO A 126 -10.12 5.03 6.55
N TRP A 127 -9.30 5.90 7.14
CA TRP A 127 -8.48 5.52 8.30
C TRP A 127 -9.29 5.06 9.48
N GLU A 128 -10.40 5.73 9.79
CA GLU A 128 -11.33 5.39 10.85
C GLU A 128 -11.95 4.00 10.67
N VAL A 129 -12.18 3.57 9.43
CA VAL A 129 -12.67 2.23 9.12
C VAL A 129 -11.54 1.22 9.33
N TRP A 130 -10.35 1.50 8.79
CA TRP A 130 -9.19 0.62 8.91
C TRP A 130 -8.74 0.43 10.36
N ALA A 131 -8.71 1.50 11.15
CA ALA A 131 -8.34 1.48 12.55
C ALA A 131 -9.32 0.66 13.41
N ASN A 132 -10.60 0.63 13.02
CA ASN A 132 -11.68 -0.04 13.75
C ASN A 132 -12.11 -1.38 13.14
N MET A 133 -11.27 -2.04 12.32
CA MET A 133 -11.58 -3.34 11.70
C MET A 133 -12.11 -4.40 12.68
N GLU A 134 -11.52 -4.47 13.88
CA GLU A 134 -11.95 -5.42 14.92
C GLU A 134 -13.35 -5.12 15.43
N ALA A 135 -13.75 -3.85 15.54
CA ALA A 135 -15.11 -3.49 15.94
C ALA A 135 -16.14 -3.73 14.82
N ILE A 136 -15.76 -3.47 13.56
CA ILE A 136 -16.68 -3.56 12.40
C ILE A 136 -16.90 -5.02 11.98
N TRP A 137 -15.82 -5.80 11.84
CA TRP A 137 -15.87 -7.16 11.31
C TRP A 137 -15.56 -8.25 12.35
N SER A 138 -15.28 -7.89 13.61
CA SER A 138 -14.81 -8.83 14.65
C SER A 138 -13.54 -9.60 14.25
N LYS A 139 -12.70 -9.02 13.37
CA LYS A 139 -11.51 -9.65 12.79
C LYS A 139 -10.37 -8.63 12.61
N LYS A 140 -9.13 -9.12 12.67
CA LYS A 140 -7.89 -8.35 12.38
C LYS A 140 -7.34 -8.57 10.97
N SER A 141 -8.11 -9.26 10.14
CA SER A 141 -7.85 -9.44 8.72
C SER A 141 -9.17 -9.39 7.97
N VAL A 142 -9.16 -8.80 6.79
CA VAL A 142 -10.35 -8.59 5.96
C VAL A 142 -10.10 -9.14 4.57
N SER A 143 -11.13 -9.73 3.96
CA SER A 143 -11.12 -10.15 2.55
C SER A 143 -11.50 -8.98 1.64
N ALA A 144 -11.38 -9.19 0.33
CA ALA A 144 -11.89 -8.26 -0.68
C ALA A 144 -13.40 -8.02 -0.55
N ASP A 145 -14.17 -9.03 -0.12
CA ASP A 145 -15.61 -8.91 0.10
C ASP A 145 -15.96 -8.12 1.37
N ASP A 146 -15.17 -8.28 2.44
CA ASP A 146 -15.31 -7.47 3.65
C ASP A 146 -15.13 -5.97 3.31
N LEU A 147 -14.29 -5.63 2.32
CA LEU A 147 -13.98 -4.25 1.90
C LEU A 147 -14.79 -3.74 0.70
N ARG A 148 -15.82 -4.46 0.24
CA ARG A 148 -16.51 -4.17 -1.04
C ARG A 148 -17.02 -2.73 -1.19
N GLU A 149 -17.49 -2.12 -0.12
CA GLU A 149 -18.00 -0.73 -0.13
C GLU A 149 -16.90 0.32 -0.40
N TYR A 150 -15.63 -0.06 -0.23
CA TYR A 150 -14.46 0.81 -0.41
C TYR A 150 -13.72 0.52 -1.73
N GLU A 151 -14.29 -0.30 -2.60
CA GLU A 151 -13.68 -0.70 -3.87
C GLU A 151 -13.57 0.49 -4.82
N VAL A 152 -12.42 0.60 -5.48
CA VAL A 152 -12.10 1.68 -6.41
C VAL A 152 -11.73 1.09 -7.77
N PRO A 153 -12.07 1.78 -8.87
CA PRO A 153 -11.84 1.25 -10.20
C PRO A 153 -10.35 1.28 -10.57
N PHE A 154 -9.96 0.31 -11.39
CA PHE A 154 -8.68 0.30 -12.09
C PHE A 154 -8.91 0.66 -13.56
N ARG A 155 -8.42 1.84 -13.97
CA ARG A 155 -8.49 2.33 -15.36
C ARG A 155 -7.13 2.88 -15.79
N GLN A 156 -6.95 4.20 -15.73
CA GLN A 156 -5.66 4.90 -15.93
C GLN A 156 -4.71 4.74 -14.72
N GLY A 157 -5.05 3.87 -13.77
CA GLY A 157 -4.41 3.67 -12.48
C GLY A 157 -5.44 3.17 -11.46
N ILE A 158 -5.02 2.99 -10.21
CA ILE A 158 -5.94 2.71 -9.10
C ILE A 158 -6.55 4.03 -8.64
N LEU A 159 -7.79 4.32 -9.05
CA LEU A 159 -8.39 5.65 -8.85
C LEU A 159 -8.93 5.82 -7.42
N PHE A 160 -8.04 5.88 -6.43
CA PHE A 160 -8.36 5.92 -5.00
C PHE A 160 -9.09 7.16 -4.45
N LEU A 161 -9.26 8.25 -5.22
CA LEU A 161 -9.97 9.46 -4.78
C LEU A 161 -11.46 9.46 -5.17
N VAL A 162 -11.91 8.55 -6.04
CA VAL A 162 -13.26 8.63 -6.63
C VAL A 162 -14.39 8.52 -5.60
N ASN A 163 -14.16 7.78 -4.51
CA ASN A 163 -15.16 7.59 -3.46
C ASN A 163 -15.11 8.67 -2.36
N ILE A 164 -14.27 9.69 -2.51
CA ILE A 164 -13.98 10.70 -1.47
C ILE A 164 -14.74 12.02 -1.70
N GLY A 165 -15.69 12.05 -2.65
CA GLY A 165 -16.62 13.17 -2.79
C GLY A 165 -16.17 14.29 -3.73
N GLY A 166 -15.39 13.98 -4.76
CA GLY A 166 -15.31 14.84 -5.93
C GLY A 166 -16.31 14.38 -6.98
N ASP A 167 -17.10 15.30 -7.53
CA ASP A 167 -17.82 15.07 -8.79
C ASP A 167 -16.78 14.97 -9.92
N TYR A 168 -16.16 13.80 -10.02
CA TYR A 168 -15.31 13.47 -11.14
C TYR A 168 -16.23 13.00 -12.24
N ASP A 169 -16.15 13.61 -13.42
CA ASP A 169 -16.75 13.03 -14.61
C ASP A 169 -16.08 11.69 -14.86
N THR A 170 -16.71 10.63 -14.36
CA THR A 170 -16.25 9.23 -14.52
C THR A 170 -16.72 8.67 -15.86
N SER A 171 -17.38 9.49 -16.67
CA SER A 171 -17.80 9.21 -18.04
C SER A 171 -16.62 9.44 -18.99
N ASN A 172 -16.27 8.41 -19.77
CA ASN A 172 -15.27 8.37 -20.85
C ASN A 172 -13.79 8.38 -20.46
N ASP A 173 -13.25 7.17 -20.23
CA ASP A 173 -12.32 6.48 -21.13
C ASP A 173 -11.95 5.10 -20.56
#